data_AF-A0ABD0MR31-F1
#
_entry.id   AF-A0ABD0MR31-F1
#
_cell.length_a   1.000
_cell.length_b   1.000
_cell.length_c   1.000
_cell.angle_alpha   90.00
_cell.angle_beta   90.00
_cell.angle_gamma   90.00
#
_symmetry.space_group_name_H-M   'P 1'
#
loop_
_entity.id
_entity.type
_entity.pdbx_description
1 polymer ?
#
loop_
_entity_poly.entity_id
_entity_poly.type
_entity_poly.pdbx_seq_one_letter_code
_entity_poly.pdbx_strand_id
1 'polypeptide(L)' 'KKHPNPGKPFHGARRHAYLPDNSEGNEVLALLQRAFDQKLIFTVGTSTASGLENAVIWNDIHHKTNVSGGPQ' A
#
# COMPACT_ATOMS: atom_id res chain seq x y z
N LYS A 1 14.98 -3.83 -14.63
CA LYS A 1 14.74 -2.44 -14.18
C LYS A 1 13.22 -2.22 -14.14
N LYS A 2 12.60 -2.17 -12.95
CA LYS A 2 11.12 -2.13 -12.79
C LYS A 2 10.58 -0.85 -12.14
N HIS A 3 11.43 -0.03 -11.53
CA HIS A 3 11.04 1.25 -10.93
C HIS A 3 11.31 2.41 -11.90
N PRO A 4 10.60 3.54 -11.78
CA PRO A 4 10.71 4.69 -12.69
C PRO A 4 12.14 5.26 -12.80
N ASN A 5 12.91 5.21 -11.70
CA ASN A 5 14.27 5.76 -11.64
C ASN A 5 15.30 4.70 -11.18
N PRO A 6 15.77 3.82 -12.07
CA PRO A 6 16.73 2.78 -11.70
C PRO A 6 18.04 3.36 -11.16
N GLY A 7 18.50 2.85 -10.01
CA GLY A 7 19.76 3.27 -9.38
C GLY A 7 19.64 4.46 -8.42
N LYS A 8 18.48 5.16 -8.39
CA LYS A 8 18.20 6.17 -7.38
C LYS A 8 17.65 5.52 -6.09
N PRO A 9 18.06 5.99 -4.90
CA PRO A 9 17.41 5.59 -3.65
C PRO A 9 15.96 6.07 -3.62
N PHE A 10 15.14 5.42 -2.80
CA PHE A 10 13.75 5.81 -2.57
C PHE A 10 13.47 5.95 -1.08
N HIS A 11 12.49 6.79 -0.75
CA HIS A 11 12.00 6.97 0.61
C HIS A 11 11.12 5.77 1.01
N GLY A 12 11.52 5.09 2.08
CA GLY A 12 10.73 4.01 2.69
C GLY A 12 9.44 4.51 3.34
N ALA A 13 8.53 3.59 3.66
CA ALA A 13 7.27 3.92 4.32
C ALA A 13 6.89 2.86 5.37
N ARG A 14 6.17 3.31 6.41
CA ARG A 14 5.42 2.46 7.33
C ARG A 14 3.94 2.81 7.22
N ARG A 15 3.08 1.80 7.14
CA ARG A 15 1.63 1.95 6.99
C ARG A 15 0.92 0.96 7.91
N HIS A 16 -0.18 1.42 8.49
CA HIS A 16 -1.11 0.59 9.25
C HIS A 16 -2.44 0.60 8.52
N ALA A 17 -3.04 -0.59 8.37
CA ALA A 17 -4.34 -0.79 7.74
C ALA A 17 -5.21 -1.67 8.62
N TYR A 18 -6.52 -1.52 8.49
CA TYR A 18 -7.49 -2.16 9.38
C TYR A 18 -8.55 -2.91 8.57
N LEU A 19 -8.89 -4.10 9.05
CA LEU A 19 -9.99 -4.93 8.59
C LEU A 19 -10.79 -5.38 9.82
N PRO A 20 -12.11 -5.62 9.69
CA PRO A 20 -12.87 -6.25 10.77
C PRO A 20 -12.39 -7.69 10.98
N ASP A 21 -12.33 -8.14 12.23
CA ASP A 21 -12.04 -9.53 12.55
C ASP A 21 -13.31 -10.39 12.42
N ASN A 22 -13.66 -10.71 11.17
CA ASN A 22 -14.77 -11.57 10.81
C ASN A 22 -14.39 -12.44 9.59
N SER A 23 -15.31 -13.30 9.12
CA SER A 23 -15.02 -14.23 8.03
C SER A 23 -14.55 -13.53 6.75
N GLU A 24 -15.23 -12.45 6.35
CA GLU A 24 -14.90 -11.69 5.14
C GLU A 24 -13.57 -10.93 5.31
N GLY A 25 -13.35 -10.27 6.45
CA GLY A 25 -12.10 -9.58 6.74
C GLY A 25 -10.90 -10.50 6.76
N ASN A 26 -11.06 -11.72 7.28
CA ASN A 26 -10.00 -12.74 7.27
C ASN A 26 -9.72 -13.30 5.86
N GLU A 27 -10.74 -13.41 4.99
CA GLU A 27 -10.54 -13.74 3.57
C GLU A 27 -9.75 -12.64 2.85
N VAL A 28 -10.13 -11.38 3.06
CA VAL A 28 -9.40 -10.23 2.51
C VAL A 28 -7.96 -10.19 3.01
N LEU A 29 -7.72 -10.46 4.30
CA LEU A 29 -6.37 -10.54 4.87
C LEU A 29 -5.51 -11.59 4.14
N ALA A 30 -6.06 -12.78 3.88
CA ALA A 30 -5.35 -13.82 3.15
C ALA A 30 -5.01 -13.42 1.71
N LEU A 31 -5.91 -12.69 1.03
CA LEU A 31 -5.66 -12.16 -0.30
C LEU A 31 -4.59 -11.07 -0.29
N LEU A 32 -4.61 -10.16 0.69
CA LEU A 32 -3.60 -9.12 0.86
C LEU A 32 -2.22 -9.71 1.17
N GLN A 33 -2.14 -10.77 1.98
CA GLN A 33 -0.89 -11.48 2.23
C GLN A 33 -0.32 -12.07 0.93
N ARG A 34 -1.16 -12.73 0.11
CA ARG A 34 -0.73 -13.24 -1.21
C ARG A 34 -0.28 -12.12 -2.14
N ALA A 35 -0.99 -10.99 -2.18
CA ALA A 35 -0.61 -9.82 -2.97
C ALA A 35 0.71 -9.21 -2.48
N PHE A 36 0.98 -9.22 -1.18
CA PHE A 36 2.25 -8.79 -0.61
C PHE A 36 3.41 -9.69 -1.06
N ASP A 37 3.22 -11.01 -0.97
CA ASP A 37 4.21 -12.00 -1.40
C ASP A 37 4.52 -11.89 -2.90
N GLN A 38 3.51 -11.54 -3.70
CA GLN A 38 3.63 -11.28 -5.14
C GLN A 38 4.14 -9.87 -5.48
N LYS A 39 4.45 -9.03 -4.49
CA LYS A 39 4.97 -7.66 -4.65
C LYS A 39 3.98 -6.71 -5.33
N LEU A 40 2.69 -6.86 -5.04
CA LEU A 40 1.59 -6.09 -5.63
C LEU A 40 1.00 -5.02 -4.71
N ILE A 41 1.32 -5.02 -3.41
CA ILE A 41 0.75 -4.03 -2.46
C ILE A 41 1.33 -2.62 -2.68
N PHE A 42 2.63 -2.54 -2.99
CA PHE A 42 3.36 -1.29 -3.09
C PHE A 42 4.17 -1.21 -4.38
N THR A 43 4.42 0.01 -4.82
CA THR A 43 5.37 0.33 -5.88
C THR A 43 6.20 1.56 -5.51
N VAL A 44 7.20 1.91 -6.31
CA VAL A 44 7.98 3.15 -6.16
C VAL A 44 7.50 4.16 -7.19
N GLY A 45 7.12 5.34 -6.73
CA GLY A 45 6.61 6.40 -7.59
C GLY A 45 6.54 7.75 -6.87
N THR A 46 5.60 8.59 -7.31
CA THR A 46 5.34 9.90 -6.71
C THR A 46 4.14 9.81 -5.77
N SER A 47 4.32 10.21 -4.52
CA SER A 47 3.24 10.25 -3.53
C SER A 47 2.23 11.32 -3.92
N THR A 48 0.98 10.93 -4.18
CA THR A 48 -0.10 11.87 -4.54
C THR A 48 -0.42 12.85 -3.41
N ALA A 49 -0.36 12.41 -2.16
CA ALA A 49 -0.69 13.24 -1.00
C ALA A 49 0.37 14.30 -0.66
N SER A 50 1.64 14.04 -0.96
CA SER A 50 2.76 14.89 -0.55
C SER A 50 3.59 15.45 -1.71
N GLY A 51 3.37 14.97 -2.93
CA GLY A 51 4.21 15.26 -4.09
C GLY A 51 5.60 14.63 -4.04
N LEU A 52 5.94 13.86 -2.99
CA LEU A 52 7.28 13.30 -2.83
C LEU A 52 7.58 12.26 -3.91
N GLU A 53 8.58 12.54 -4.74
CA GLU A 53 9.09 11.61 -5.75
C GLU A 53 9.95 10.50 -5.13
N ASN A 54 10.10 9.38 -5.86
CA ASN A 54 10.90 8.23 -5.43
C ASN A 54 10.51 7.76 -4.03
N ALA A 55 9.20 7.59 -3.78
CA ALA A 55 8.68 7.12 -2.51
C ALA A 55 7.92 5.80 -2.69
N VAL A 56 7.88 4.99 -1.63
CA VAL A 56 6.98 3.83 -1.56
C VAL A 56 5.53 4.32 -1.50
N ILE A 57 4.73 3.92 -2.49
CA ILE A 57 3.31 4.28 -2.63
C ILE A 57 2.45 3.01 -2.77
N TRP A 58 1.13 3.14 -2.56
CA TRP A 58 0.17 2.08 -2.84
C TRP A 58 0.15 1.74 -4.33
N ASN A 59 -0.07 0.47 -4.66
CA ASN A 59 -0.17 -0.02 -6.03
C ASN A 59 -1.61 -0.48 -6.32
N ASP A 60 -2.52 0.49 -6.44
CA ASP A 60 -3.96 0.38 -6.75
C ASP A 60 -4.84 -0.46 -5.81
N ILE A 61 -4.26 -1.19 -4.87
CA ILE A 61 -4.98 -1.91 -3.81
C ILE A 61 -5.22 -0.97 -2.63
N HIS A 62 -6.46 -0.51 -2.49
CA HIS A 62 -6.85 0.46 -1.46
C HIS A 62 -6.91 -0.16 -0.07
N HIS A 63 -6.31 0.52 0.91
CA HIS A 63 -6.32 0.11 2.32
C HIS A 63 -7.03 1.16 3.18
N LYS A 64 -7.80 0.73 4.17
CA LYS A 64 -8.37 1.61 5.19
C LYS A 64 -7.32 1.87 6.27
N THR A 65 -6.81 3.10 6.33
CA THR A 65 -5.75 3.52 7.27
C THR A 65 -6.28 4.25 8.51
N ASN A 66 -7.60 4.36 8.66
CA ASN A 66 -8.29 4.87 9.84
C ASN A 66 -9.48 3.95 10.15
N VAL A 67 -9.76 3.75 11.43
CA VAL A 67 -10.85 2.91 11.94
C VAL A 67 -12.19 3.65 11.98
N SER A 68 -12.19 4.98 11.84
CA SER A 68 -13.36 5.85 11.94
C SER A 68 -13.34 6.94 10.85
N GLY A 69 -14.48 7.63 10.66
CA GLY A 69 -14.61 8.77 9.76
C GLY A 69 -15.21 8.48 8.38
N GLY A 70 -15.36 7.20 8.00
CA GLY A 70 -15.95 6.81 6.71
C GLY A 70 -15.08 7.20 5.48
N PRO A 71 -15.58 6.98 4.25
CA PRO A 71 -15.02 7.60 3.04
C PRO A 71 -15.31 9.11 3.06
N GLN A 72 -14.30 9.95 2.84
CA GLN A 72 -14.44 11.39 2.60
C GLN A 72 -14.26 11.68 1.11
#